data_AF-A0A161MEA2-F1
#
_entry.id   AF-A0A161MEA2-F1
#
_cell.length_a   1.000
_cell.length_b   1.000
_cell.length_c   1.000
_cell.angle_alpha   90.00
_cell.angle_beta   90.00
_cell.angle_gamma   90.00
#
_symmetry.space_group_name_H-M   'P 1'
#
loop_
_entity.id
_entity.type
_entity.pdbx_description
1 polymer ?
#
loop_
_entity_poly.entity_id
_entity_poly.type
_entity_poly.pdbx_seq_one_letter_code
_entity_poly.pdbx_strand_id
1 'polypeptide(L)'
;WLFLPFASRIFRFRTISSTAQKFFETLAKTCVQHREESGKTRNDLIQHLMSLNQKNLQENKNVFSDVEMAAHCMTFFIDGAETASIQLTFTLFELAANSDVQEKLRNEIKQAVNDISEFDFDKLWGLPYLEMVISES
;
A
#
# COMPACT_ATOMS: atom_id res chain seq x y z
N TRP A 1 15.21 -3.62 16.45
CA TRP A 1 15.55 -3.50 15.01
C TRP A 1 15.24 -2.09 14.48
N LEU A 2 14.17 -1.42 14.92
CA LEU A 2 14.01 0.05 14.75
C LEU A 2 14.85 0.90 15.74
N PHE A 3 15.29 0.32 16.87
CA PHE A 3 15.93 1.06 17.97
C PHE A 3 17.45 0.87 18.14
N LEU A 4 18.14 0.19 17.20
CA LEU A 4 19.58 -0.06 17.31
C LEU A 4 20.30 0.04 15.94
N PRO A 5 20.52 1.27 15.42
CA PRO A 5 21.14 1.50 14.11
C PRO A 5 22.61 1.04 14.03
N PHE A 6 23.26 0.75 15.16
CA PHE A 6 24.64 0.25 15.20
C PHE A 6 24.76 -1.26 14.93
N ALA A 7 23.73 -2.06 15.23
CA ALA A 7 23.77 -3.51 15.07
C ALA A 7 23.70 -3.94 13.59
N SER A 8 23.01 -3.18 12.74
CA SER A 8 22.91 -3.42 11.29
C SER A 8 24.24 -3.21 10.55
N ARG A 9 25.15 -2.40 11.11
CA ARG A 9 26.49 -2.18 10.57
C ARG A 9 27.46 -3.33 10.92
N ILE A 10 27.22 -4.02 12.05
CA ILE A 10 28.05 -5.14 12.54
C ILE A 10 27.56 -6.46 11.93
N PHE A 11 26.25 -6.66 11.80
CA PHE A 11 25.68 -7.81 11.12
C PHE A 11 25.11 -7.39 9.76
N ARG A 12 25.86 -7.69 8.68
CA ARG A 12 25.40 -7.57 7.28
C ARG A 12 24.29 -8.59 6.96
N PHE A 13 23.18 -8.56 7.69
CA PHE A 13 22.01 -9.37 7.35
C PHE A 13 21.32 -8.74 6.16
N ARG A 14 21.27 -9.50 5.07
CA ARG A 14 20.45 -9.20 3.91
C ARG A 14 19.00 -9.57 4.26
N THR A 15 18.19 -8.58 4.61
CA THR A 15 16.80 -8.79 5.05
C THR A 15 15.84 -9.19 3.92
N ILE A 16 16.19 -8.84 2.68
CA ILE A 16 15.37 -9.10 1.49
C ILE A 16 16.04 -10.16 0.63
N SER A 17 15.31 -11.21 0.24
CA SER A 17 15.83 -12.24 -0.66
C SER A 17 16.23 -11.66 -2.03
N SER A 18 17.27 -12.22 -2.66
CA SER A 18 17.71 -11.78 -4.00
C SER A 18 16.65 -11.95 -5.06
N THR A 19 15.76 -12.92 -4.87
CA THR A 19 14.63 -13.17 -5.75
C THR A 19 13.59 -12.05 -5.64
N ALA A 20 13.18 -11.68 -4.42
CA ALA A 20 12.22 -10.60 -4.21
C ALA A 20 12.76 -9.26 -4.72
N GLN A 21 14.02 -8.93 -4.41
CA GLN A 21 14.66 -7.72 -4.91
C GLN A 21 14.63 -7.66 -6.44
N LYS A 22 15.10 -8.71 -7.12
CA LYS A 22 15.11 -8.75 -8.60
C LYS A 22 13.70 -8.67 -9.18
N PHE A 23 12.72 -9.30 -8.54
CA PHE A 23 11.33 -9.24 -8.95
C PHE A 23 10.81 -7.80 -8.92
N PHE A 24 10.95 -7.09 -7.80
CA PHE A 24 10.49 -5.71 -7.67
C PHE A 24 11.26 -4.73 -8.55
N GLU A 25 12.58 -4.89 -8.69
CA GLU A 25 13.38 -4.11 -9.64
C GLU A 25 12.91 -4.29 -11.08
N THR A 26 12.64 -5.54 -11.49
CA THR A 26 12.14 -5.85 -12.84
C THR A 26 10.76 -5.25 -13.04
N LEU A 27 9.85 -5.44 -12.07
CA LEU A 27 8.49 -4.92 -12.12
C LEU A 27 8.47 -3.39 -12.26
N ALA A 28 9.22 -2.68 -11.40
CA ALA A 28 9.29 -1.23 -11.43
C ALA A 28 9.82 -0.73 -12.79
N LYS A 29 10.92 -1.33 -13.29
CA LYS A 29 11.48 -1.00 -14.60
C LYS A 29 10.49 -1.22 -15.74
N THR A 30 9.82 -2.37 -15.78
CA THR A 30 8.81 -2.67 -16.80
C THR A 30 7.64 -1.68 -16.74
N CYS A 31 7.18 -1.30 -15.54
CA CYS A 31 6.11 -0.31 -15.40
C CYS A 31 6.52 1.08 -15.89
N VAL A 32 7.74 1.53 -15.58
CA VAL A 32 8.27 2.82 -16.06
C VAL A 32 8.41 2.81 -17.58
N GLN A 33 9.09 1.81 -18.14
CA GLN A 33 9.28 1.66 -19.59
C GLN A 33 7.94 1.64 -20.34
N HIS A 34 6.98 0.87 -19.86
CA HIS A 34 5.66 0.79 -20.48
C HIS A 34 4.94 2.15 -20.52
N ARG A 35 5.13 3.00 -19.51
CA ARG A 35 4.53 4.36 -19.47
C ARG A 35 5.25 5.32 -20.41
N GLU A 36 6.56 5.24 -20.46
CA GLU A 36 7.36 6.04 -21.40
C GLU A 36 7.02 5.71 -22.86
N GLU A 37 6.84 4.42 -23.18
CA GLU A 37 6.47 3.96 -24.53
C GLU A 37 5.01 4.28 -24.89
N SER A 38 4.07 4.07 -23.96
CA SER A 38 2.65 4.25 -24.24
C SER A 38 2.17 5.69 -24.10
N GLY A 39 2.94 6.56 -23.43
CA GLY A 39 2.54 7.91 -23.05
C GLY A 39 1.36 7.96 -22.06
N LYS A 40 0.91 6.81 -21.54
CA LYS A 40 -0.23 6.73 -20.62
C LYS A 40 0.24 6.99 -19.19
N THR A 41 -0.38 7.96 -18.55
CA THR A 41 -0.17 8.24 -17.12
C THR A 41 -1.25 7.57 -16.28
N ARG A 42 -0.91 7.23 -15.04
CA ARG A 42 -1.86 6.73 -14.04
C ARG A 42 -1.57 7.46 -12.73
N ASN A 43 -2.62 7.87 -12.01
CA ASN A 43 -2.45 8.50 -10.71
C ASN A 43 -2.09 7.45 -9.65
N ASP A 44 -0.80 7.13 -9.53
CA ASP A 44 -0.26 6.16 -8.57
C ASP A 44 1.16 6.52 -8.13
N LEU A 45 1.70 5.72 -7.19
CA LEU A 45 3.03 5.93 -6.61
C LEU A 45 4.13 6.01 -7.66
N ILE A 46 4.11 5.15 -8.68
CA ILE A 46 5.15 5.14 -9.73
C ILE A 46 5.13 6.46 -10.49
N GLN A 47 3.93 6.96 -10.82
CA GLN A 47 3.80 8.25 -11.51
C GLN A 47 4.31 9.41 -10.65
N HIS A 48 4.00 9.39 -9.35
CA HIS A 48 4.53 10.39 -8.43
C HIS A 48 6.05 10.34 -8.34
N LEU A 49 6.66 9.16 -8.27
CA LEU A 49 8.12 9.01 -8.25
C LEU A 49 8.76 9.52 -9.56
N MET A 50 8.17 9.22 -10.72
CA MET A 50 8.64 9.76 -12.00
C MET A 50 8.55 11.30 -12.05
N SER A 51 7.44 11.88 -11.61
CA SER A 51 7.26 13.33 -11.55
C SER A 51 8.22 14.01 -10.56
N LEU A 52 8.50 13.37 -9.42
CA LEU A 52 9.51 13.83 -8.46
C LEU A 52 10.91 13.80 -9.07
N ASN A 53 11.26 12.74 -9.80
CA ASN A 53 12.53 12.68 -10.52
C ASN A 53 12.67 13.79 -11.56
N GLN A 54 11.62 14.05 -12.34
CA GLN A 54 11.62 15.14 -13.31
C GLN A 54 11.82 16.51 -12.64
N LYS A 55 11.13 16.74 -11.52
CA LYS A 55 11.29 17.97 -10.72
C LYS A 55 12.70 18.10 -10.14
N ASN A 56 13.25 17.03 -9.57
CA ASN A 56 14.61 17.03 -9.02
C ASN A 56 15.65 17.35 -10.10
N LEU A 57 15.46 16.83 -11.32
CA LEU A 57 16.33 17.14 -12.45
C LEU A 57 16.29 18.64 -12.81
N GLN A 58 15.11 19.26 -12.82
CA GLN A 58 14.96 20.70 -13.10
C GLN A 58 15.60 21.58 -12.02
N GLU A 59 15.57 21.12 -10.76
CA GLU A 59 16.13 21.85 -9.62
C GLU A 59 17.61 21.52 -9.34
N ASN A 60 18.28 20.76 -10.22
CA ASN A 60 19.66 20.25 -10.01
C ASN A 60 19.84 19.49 -8.68
N LYS A 61 18.83 18.72 -8.28
CA LYS A 61 18.84 17.83 -7.11
C LYS A 61 19.10 16.39 -7.52
N ASN A 62 19.44 15.55 -6.54
CA ASN A 62 19.61 14.11 -6.76
C ASN A 62 18.30 13.48 -7.25
N VAL A 63 18.40 12.71 -8.34
CA VAL A 63 17.31 11.88 -8.87
C VAL A 63 17.42 10.48 -8.31
N PHE A 64 16.27 9.83 -8.09
CA PHE A 64 16.22 8.43 -7.73
C PHE A 64 16.67 7.58 -8.92
N SER A 65 17.62 6.69 -8.68
CA SER A 65 17.97 5.60 -9.58
C SER A 65 16.81 4.59 -9.70
N ASP A 66 16.83 3.75 -10.74
CA ASP A 66 15.85 2.67 -10.92
C ASP A 66 15.76 1.75 -9.68
N VAL A 67 16.90 1.51 -9.03
CA VAL A 67 16.97 0.67 -7.82
C VAL A 67 16.29 1.35 -6.65
N GLU A 68 16.47 2.67 -6.48
CA GLU A 68 15.79 3.45 -5.43
C GLU A 68 14.30 3.57 -5.70
N MET A 69 13.88 3.78 -6.95
CA MET A 69 12.47 3.75 -7.33
C MET A 69 11.83 2.40 -7.03
N ALA A 70 12.49 1.30 -7.39
CA ALA A 70 12.04 -0.04 -7.08
C ALA A 70 11.97 -0.29 -5.56
N ALA A 71 12.96 0.18 -4.80
CA ALA A 71 12.99 0.06 -3.34
C ALA A 71 11.82 0.80 -2.68
N HIS A 72 11.48 2.01 -3.13
CA HIS A 72 10.30 2.74 -2.64
C HIS A 72 8.99 2.00 -2.93
N CYS A 73 8.84 1.48 -4.15
CA CYS A 73 7.64 0.71 -4.53
C CYS A 73 7.52 -0.59 -3.72
N MET A 74 8.63 -1.30 -3.54
CA MET A 74 8.70 -2.52 -2.75
C MET A 74 8.35 -2.27 -1.28
N THR A 75 8.91 -1.23 -0.69
CA THR A 75 8.66 -0.87 0.72
C THR A 75 7.19 -0.54 0.93
N PHE A 76 6.62 0.31 0.08
CA PHE A 76 5.20 0.66 0.12
C PHE A 76 4.31 -0.59 0.03
N PHE A 77 4.65 -1.52 -0.88
CA PHE A 77 3.89 -2.76 -1.05
C PHE A 77 3.97 -3.67 0.18
N ILE A 78 5.16 -3.91 0.73
CA ILE A 78 5.34 -4.83 1.86
C ILE A 78 4.68 -4.26 3.10
N ASP A 79 5.02 -3.02 3.46
CA ASP A 79 4.53 -2.38 4.68
C ASP A 79 3.00 -2.26 4.66
N GLY A 80 2.43 -1.93 3.49
CA GLY A 80 0.98 -1.82 3.31
C GLY A 80 0.26 -3.18 3.26
N ALA A 81 0.84 -4.18 2.60
CA ALA A 81 0.18 -5.47 2.42
C ALA A 81 0.13 -6.29 3.72
N GLU A 82 1.25 -6.38 4.45
CA GLU A 82 1.32 -7.17 5.67
C GLU A 82 0.38 -6.61 6.75
N THR A 83 0.51 -5.32 7.05
CA THR A 83 -0.30 -4.66 8.10
C THR A 83 -1.79 -4.69 7.78
N ALA A 84 -2.20 -4.35 6.54
CA ALA A 84 -3.60 -4.38 6.15
C ALA A 84 -4.18 -5.81 6.17
N SER A 85 -3.40 -6.82 5.76
CA SER A 85 -3.85 -8.22 5.81
C SER A 85 -4.08 -8.71 7.23
N ILE A 86 -3.22 -8.31 8.17
CA ILE A 86 -3.37 -8.62 9.60
C ILE A 86 -4.63 -7.96 10.14
N GLN A 87 -4.82 -6.65 9.89
CA GLN A 87 -6.01 -5.92 10.34
C GLN A 87 -7.29 -6.59 9.83
N LEU A 88 -7.37 -6.87 8.52
CA LEU A 88 -8.53 -7.53 7.91
C LEU A 88 -8.77 -8.93 8.51
N THR A 89 -7.70 -9.67 8.83
CA THR A 89 -7.82 -10.99 9.43
C THR A 89 -8.47 -10.91 10.82
N PHE A 90 -8.01 -9.98 11.67
CA PHE A 90 -8.58 -9.77 12.99
C PHE A 90 -10.01 -9.24 12.92
N THR A 91 -10.28 -8.25 12.06
CA THR A 91 -11.64 -7.73 11.86
C THR A 91 -12.60 -8.83 11.45
N LEU A 92 -12.24 -9.67 10.48
CA LEU A 92 -13.11 -10.76 10.03
C LEU A 92 -13.27 -11.85 11.09
N PHE A 93 -12.22 -12.11 11.88
CA PHE A 93 -12.28 -13.05 13.01
C PHE A 93 -13.28 -12.57 14.09
N GLU A 94 -13.17 -11.31 14.52
CA GLU A 94 -14.06 -10.73 15.52
C GLU A 94 -15.50 -10.66 15.02
N LEU A 95 -15.72 -10.31 13.75
CA LEU A 95 -17.06 -10.34 13.14
C LEU A 95 -17.66 -11.74 13.10
N ALA A 96 -16.85 -12.77 12.82
CA ALA A 96 -17.32 -14.15 12.83
C ALA A 96 -17.66 -14.65 14.24
N ALA A 97 -16.97 -14.15 15.26
CA ALA A 97 -17.21 -14.48 16.67
C ALA A 97 -18.41 -13.72 17.27
N ASN A 98 -18.72 -12.53 16.77
CA ASN A 98 -19.74 -11.63 17.30
C ASN A 98 -20.82 -11.34 16.23
N SER A 99 -21.78 -12.27 16.09
CA SER A 99 -22.79 -12.23 15.03
C SER A 99 -23.74 -11.02 15.10
N ASP A 100 -23.97 -10.48 16.30
CA ASP A 100 -24.75 -9.26 16.52
C ASP A 100 -24.02 -8.01 15.98
N VAL A 101 -22.71 -7.91 16.22
CA VAL A 101 -21.85 -6.86 15.66
C VAL A 101 -21.82 -6.96 14.13
N GLN A 102 -21.65 -8.17 13.61
CA GLN A 102 -21.65 -8.42 12.16
C GLN A 102 -22.95 -8.02 11.50
N GLU A 103 -24.10 -8.39 12.07
CA GLU A 103 -25.40 -8.05 11.52
C GLU A 103 -25.65 -6.54 11.57
N LYS A 104 -25.26 -5.87 12.66
CA LYS A 104 -25.36 -4.41 12.77
C LYS A 104 -24.51 -3.69 11.73
N LEU A 105 -23.25 -4.10 11.53
CA LEU A 105 -22.38 -3.54 10.50
C LEU A 105 -22.95 -3.78 9.09
N ARG A 106 -23.41 -5.01 8.83
CA ARG A 106 -24.01 -5.36 7.54
C ARG A 106 -25.23 -4.50 7.23
N ASN A 107 -26.04 -4.19 8.23
CA ASN A 107 -27.20 -3.33 8.07
C ASN A 107 -26.82 -1.88 7.78
N GLU A 108 -25.79 -1.34 8.44
CA GLU A 108 -25.27 0.00 8.12
C GLU A 108 -24.77 0.06 6.65
N ILE A 109 -23.96 -0.92 6.22
CA ILE A 109 -23.44 -0.97 4.85
C ILE A 109 -24.58 -1.07 3.82
N LYS A 110 -25.58 -1.92 4.06
CA LYS A 110 -26.74 -2.07 3.18
C LYS A 110 -27.62 -0.82 3.11
N GLN A 111 -27.70 -0.02 4.18
CA GLN A 111 -28.43 1.24 4.18
C GLN A 111 -27.71 2.33 3.39
N ALA A 112 -26.37 2.30 3.39
CA ALA A 112 -25.55 3.25 2.65
C ALA A 112 -25.39 2.90 1.17
N VAL A 113 -25.41 1.60 0.84
CA VAL A 113 -25.09 1.09 -0.49
C VAL A 113 -26.07 -0.02 -0.89
N ASN A 114 -26.92 0.27 -1.88
CA ASN A 114 -27.98 -0.68 -2.31
C ASN A 114 -27.45 -1.75 -3.27
N ASP A 115 -26.42 -1.43 -4.06
CA ASP A 115 -25.80 -2.32 -5.05
C ASP A 115 -24.27 -2.20 -5.01
N ILE A 116 -23.56 -3.27 -5.36
CA ILE A 116 -22.09 -3.29 -5.39
C ILE A 116 -21.53 -2.21 -6.32
N SER A 117 -22.23 -1.87 -7.40
CA SER A 117 -21.86 -0.80 -8.33
C SER A 117 -21.89 0.61 -7.72
N GLU A 118 -22.56 0.79 -6.58
CA GLU A 118 -22.61 2.06 -5.85
C GLU A 118 -21.51 2.19 -4.78
N PHE A 119 -20.65 1.17 -4.62
CA PHE A 119 -19.51 1.22 -3.70
C PHE A 119 -18.59 2.37 -4.09
N ASP A 120 -18.55 3.36 -3.22
CA ASP A 120 -17.71 4.53 -3.34
C ASP A 120 -16.88 4.68 -2.07
N PHE A 121 -15.61 5.07 -2.22
CA PHE A 121 -14.67 5.13 -1.11
C PHE A 121 -15.13 6.15 -0.06
N ASP A 122 -15.53 7.34 -0.48
CA ASP A 122 -15.91 8.42 0.43
C ASP A 122 -17.19 8.06 1.20
N LYS A 123 -18.15 7.39 0.53
CA LYS A 123 -19.35 6.86 1.19
C LYS A 123 -19.03 5.84 2.28
N LEU A 124 -18.20 4.85 1.97
CA LEU A 124 -17.84 3.79 2.93
C LEU A 124 -17.00 4.34 4.08
N TRP A 125 -16.06 5.23 3.78
CA TRP A 125 -15.23 5.89 4.78
C TRP A 125 -16.04 6.74 5.76
N GLY A 126 -17.19 7.26 5.33
CA GLY A 126 -18.11 8.03 6.17
C GLY A 126 -19.03 7.20 7.08
N LEU A 127 -18.94 5.86 7.07
CA LEU A 127 -19.82 5.00 7.86
C LEU A 127 -19.31 4.86 9.31
N PRO A 128 -20.04 5.38 10.31
CA PRO A 128 -19.52 5.47 11.66
C PRO A 128 -19.35 4.11 12.33
N TYR A 129 -20.23 3.13 12.08
CA TYR A 129 -20.09 1.80 12.68
C TYR A 129 -19.02 0.96 11.99
N LEU A 130 -18.80 1.12 10.69
CA LEU A 130 -17.63 0.56 10.01
C LEU A 130 -16.32 1.09 10.61
N GLU A 131 -16.20 2.39 10.86
CA GLU A 131 -15.03 2.98 11.51
C GLU A 131 -14.81 2.42 12.92
N MET A 132 -15.88 2.29 13.71
CA MET A 132 -15.82 1.68 15.05
C MET A 132 -15.32 0.23 15.00
N VAL A 133 -15.86 -0.59 14.09
CA VAL A 133 -15.46 -2.00 13.96
C VAL A 133 -13.99 -2.11 13.56
N ILE A 134 -13.54 -1.33 12.57
CA ILE A 134 -12.13 -1.35 12.13
C ILE A 134 -11.20 -0.88 13.26
N SER A 135 -11.61 0.09 14.07
CA SER A 135 -10.78 0.66 15.15
C SER A 135 -10.65 -0.23 16.37
N GLU A 136 -11.65 -1.07 16.66
CA GLU A 136 -11.64 -2.01 17.79
C GLU A 136 -10.89 -3.31 17.48
N SER A 137 -10.86 -3.70 16.19
CA SER A 137 -10.18 -4.91 15.71
C SER A 137 -8.66 -4.83 15.86
#